data_AF-A0A1H9V2X6-F1
#
_entry.id   AF-A0A1H9V2X6-F1
#
_cell.length_a   1.000
_cell.length_b   1.000
_cell.length_c   1.000
_cell.angle_alpha   90.00
_cell.angle_beta   90.00
_cell.angle_gamma   90.00
#
_symmetry.space_group_name_H-M   'P 1'
#
loop_
_entity.id
_entity.type
_entity.pdbx_description
1 polymer ?
#
loop_
_entity_poly.entity_id
_entity_poly.type
_entity_poly.pdbx_seq_one_letter_code
_entity_poly.pdbx_strand_id
1 'polypeptide(L)'
;MRGISLPFYFTDKRRLKEFVKKHKKDVYQLCFLITGDAGAAEKIAMDIFTQLYRDYPSREWNPQVLYENVKNYVGNSLLVKRVEVRERSHDAIMMLPVHDRLILGLASVSSLSIDEISSIFQVSRQHVTKSLYQSREFLLKQNKKQRLKLLS
;
A
#
# COMPACT_ATOMS: atom_id res chain seq x y z
N MET A 1 40.71 7.47 26.33
CA MET A 1 39.91 6.28 25.97
C MET A 1 38.62 6.75 25.30
N ARG A 2 38.51 6.62 23.97
CA ARG A 2 37.29 6.97 23.24
C ARG A 2 36.36 5.76 23.26
N GLY A 3 35.23 5.90 23.97
CA GLY A 3 34.18 4.89 24.01
C GLY A 3 33.71 4.56 22.61
N ILE A 4 33.70 3.26 22.31
CA ILE A 4 33.28 2.71 21.03
C ILE A 4 31.80 3.08 20.80
N SER A 5 31.51 3.94 19.81
CA SER A 5 30.14 4.31 19.41
C SER A 5 29.46 3.17 18.63
N LEU A 6 29.26 2.03 19.29
CA LEU A 6 28.51 0.88 18.78
C LEU A 6 27.03 0.75 19.25
N PRO A 7 26.39 1.60 20.08
CA PRO A 7 24.99 1.36 20.46
C PRO A 7 23.93 1.86 19.45
N PHE A 8 24.16 3.00 18.78
CA PHE A 8 23.08 3.65 18.01
C PHE A 8 22.80 2.94 16.67
N TYR A 9 23.85 2.67 15.89
CA TYR A 9 23.74 2.05 14.57
C TYR A 9 23.20 0.62 14.59
N PHE A 10 23.50 -0.15 15.65
CA PHE A 10 22.97 -1.51 15.82
C PHE A 10 21.49 -1.52 16.17
N THR A 11 21.05 -0.58 17.02
CA THR A 11 19.66 -0.44 17.43
C THR A 11 18.76 -0.03 16.26
N ASP A 12 19.25 0.86 15.40
CA ASP A 12 18.55 1.30 14.19
C ASP A 12 18.34 0.15 13.19
N LYS A 13 19.36 -0.68 12.97
CA LYS A 13 19.25 -1.87 12.09
C LYS A 13 18.24 -2.88 12.60
N ARG A 14 18.22 -3.14 13.91
CA ARG A 14 17.26 -4.07 14.51
C ARG A 14 15.82 -3.54 14.40
N ARG A 15 15.62 -2.26 14.74
CA ARG A 15 14.32 -1.59 14.62
C ARG A 15 13.83 -1.59 13.18
N LEU A 16 14.71 -1.35 12.21
CA LEU A 16 14.39 -1.46 10.78
C LEU A 16 13.94 -2.86 10.41
N LYS A 17 14.71 -3.87 10.80
CA LYS A 17 14.40 -5.27 10.48
C LYS A 17 13.04 -5.69 11.04
N GLU A 18 12.73 -5.29 12.27
CA GLU A 18 11.44 -5.56 12.91
C GLU A 18 10.29 -4.82 12.22
N PHE A 19 10.49 -3.53 11.88
CA PHE A 19 9.50 -2.73 11.18
C PHE A 19 9.20 -3.25 9.76
N VAL A 20 10.25 -3.53 8.97
CA VAL A 20 10.11 -4.15 7.65
C VAL A 20 9.47 -5.52 7.78
N LYS A 21 9.88 -6.37 8.73
CA LYS A 21 9.27 -7.69 8.92
C LYS A 21 7.77 -7.58 9.20
N LYS A 22 7.34 -6.58 9.97
CA LYS A 22 5.94 -6.34 10.31
C LYS A 22 5.12 -5.88 9.10
N HIS A 23 5.68 -4.99 8.27
CA HIS A 23 4.91 -4.30 7.23
C HIS A 23 5.17 -4.79 5.79
N LYS A 24 6.19 -5.62 5.55
CA LYS A 24 6.59 -6.03 4.20
C LYS A 24 5.48 -6.69 3.40
N LYS A 25 4.63 -7.49 4.06
CA LYS A 25 3.54 -8.21 3.40
C LYS A 25 2.47 -7.22 2.96
N ASP A 26 2.08 -6.31 3.84
CA ASP A 26 1.04 -5.33 3.58
C ASP A 26 1.48 -4.36 2.48
N VAL A 27 2.70 -3.83 2.57
CA VAL A 27 3.26 -2.93 1.54
C VAL A 27 3.33 -3.62 0.19
N TYR A 28 3.84 -4.86 0.13
CA TYR A 28 3.84 -5.64 -1.11
C TYR A 28 2.43 -5.83 -1.67
N GLN A 29 1.48 -6.22 -0.83
CA GLN A 29 0.09 -6.45 -1.25
C GLN A 29 -0.57 -5.15 -1.73
N LEU A 30 -0.31 -4.00 -1.10
CA LEU A 30 -0.75 -2.70 -1.60
C LEU A 30 -0.14 -2.40 -2.97
N CYS A 31 1.17 -2.56 -3.13
CA CYS A 31 1.84 -2.34 -4.41
C CYS A 31 1.30 -3.27 -5.49
N PHE A 32 1.02 -4.52 -5.17
CA PHE A 32 0.40 -5.48 -6.08
C PHE A 32 -1.03 -5.07 -6.44
N LEU A 33 -1.83 -4.61 -5.46
CA LEU A 33 -3.19 -4.12 -5.69
C LEU A 33 -3.24 -2.94 -6.68
N ILE A 34 -2.15 -2.18 -6.78
CA ILE A 34 -2.05 -0.99 -7.62
C ILE A 34 -1.49 -1.30 -8.99
N THR A 35 -0.52 -2.22 -9.07
CA THR A 35 0.24 -2.51 -10.28
C THR A 35 -0.31 -3.71 -11.05
N GLY A 36 -0.80 -4.73 -10.35
CA GLY A 36 -1.12 -6.04 -10.91
C GLY A 36 0.06 -6.85 -11.40
N ASP A 37 1.28 -6.41 -11.11
CA ASP A 37 2.50 -7.09 -11.52
C ASP A 37 3.35 -7.39 -10.27
N ALA A 38 3.67 -8.66 -10.07
CA ALA A 38 4.39 -9.10 -8.88
C ALA A 38 5.82 -8.52 -8.82
N GLY A 39 6.51 -8.44 -9.96
CA GLY A 39 7.87 -7.91 -10.04
C GLY A 39 7.93 -6.40 -9.78
N ALA A 40 6.99 -5.65 -10.36
CA ALA A 40 6.81 -4.23 -10.10
C ALA A 40 6.41 -3.99 -8.64
N ALA A 41 5.50 -4.80 -8.09
CA ALA A 41 5.09 -4.69 -6.70
C ALA A 41 6.26 -4.91 -5.73
N GLU A 42 7.08 -5.92 -5.97
CA GLU A 42 8.28 -6.18 -5.17
C GLU A 42 9.28 -5.03 -5.25
N LYS A 43 9.59 -4.57 -6.47
CA LYS A 43 10.52 -3.46 -6.68
C LYS A 43 10.04 -2.18 -5.98
N ILE A 44 8.77 -1.82 -6.16
CA ILE A 44 8.18 -0.62 -5.53
C ILE A 44 8.19 -0.75 -4.01
N ALA A 45 7.83 -1.91 -3.47
CA ALA A 45 7.87 -2.14 -2.02
C ALA A 45 9.29 -1.97 -1.46
N MET A 46 10.31 -2.49 -2.16
CA MET A 46 11.71 -2.31 -1.79
C MET A 46 12.13 -0.83 -1.82
N ASP A 47 11.76 -0.11 -2.87
CA ASP A 47 12.07 1.32 -3.00
C ASP A 47 11.41 2.15 -1.90
N ILE A 48 10.17 1.84 -1.52
CA ILE A 48 9.44 2.51 -0.42
C ILE A 48 10.20 2.35 0.91
N PHE A 49 10.63 1.13 1.26
CA PHE A 49 11.38 0.92 2.50
C PHE A 49 12.77 1.56 2.44
N THR A 50 13.40 1.55 1.27
CA THR A 50 14.70 2.21 1.05
C THR A 50 14.58 3.73 1.20
N GLN A 51 13.52 4.31 0.66
CA GLN A 51 13.22 5.74 0.79
C GLN A 51 12.89 6.08 2.25
N LEU A 52 12.05 5.28 2.91
CA LEU A 52 11.73 5.48 4.34
C LEU A 52 13.01 5.48 5.21
N TYR A 53 13.92 4.54 4.94
CA TYR A 53 15.20 4.46 5.66
C TYR A 53 16.10 5.68 5.41
N ARG A 54 16.09 6.21 4.19
CA ARG A 54 16.91 7.35 3.78
C ARG A 54 16.38 8.68 4.32
N ASP A 55 15.07 8.88 4.23
CA ASP A 55 14.44 10.19 4.39
C ASP A 55 14.01 10.45 5.85
N TYR A 56 13.82 9.41 6.65
CA TYR A 56 13.33 9.53 8.02
C TYR A 56 14.27 8.88 9.03
N PRO A 57 14.57 9.55 10.17
CA PRO A 57 15.29 8.91 11.26
C PRO A 57 14.44 7.80 11.88
N SER A 58 15.10 6.74 12.37
CA SER A 58 14.47 5.52 12.87
C SER A 58 13.40 5.73 13.95
N ARG A 59 13.55 6.79 14.75
CA ARG A 59 12.62 7.18 15.83
C ARG A 59 11.26 7.65 15.31
N GLU A 60 11.20 8.17 14.09
CA GLU A 60 9.99 8.71 13.45
C GLU A 60 9.25 7.64 12.64
N TRP A 61 9.83 6.47 12.42
CA TRP A 61 9.16 5.39 11.71
C TRP A 61 7.94 4.88 12.48
N ASN A 62 6.80 4.99 11.82
CA ASN A 62 5.51 4.52 12.27
C ASN A 62 4.62 4.22 11.04
N PRO A 63 3.46 3.55 11.22
CA PRO A 63 2.58 3.21 10.10
C PRO A 63 2.11 4.41 9.29
N GLN A 64 1.85 5.56 9.92
CA GLN A 64 1.39 6.78 9.24
C GLN A 64 2.42 7.22 8.19
N VAL A 65 3.68 7.41 8.60
CA VAL A 65 4.77 7.84 7.71
C VAL A 65 5.01 6.82 6.59
N LEU A 66 4.95 5.52 6.92
CA LEU A 66 5.11 4.45 5.91
C LEU A 66 4.04 4.54 4.82
N TYR A 67 2.76 4.63 5.20
CA TYR A 67 1.67 4.60 4.23
C TYR A 67 1.47 5.95 3.51
N GLU A 68 1.90 7.06 4.11
CA GLU A 68 2.11 8.31 3.39
C GLU A 68 3.18 8.17 2.30
N ASN A 69 4.32 7.52 2.61
CA ASN A 69 5.34 7.23 1.61
C ASN A 69 4.83 6.32 0.50
N VAL A 70 4.02 5.30 0.82
CA VAL A 70 3.37 4.45 -0.19
C VAL A 70 2.47 5.29 -1.10
N LYS A 71 1.62 6.15 -0.53
CA LYS A 71 0.74 7.06 -1.29
C LYS A 71 1.56 7.97 -2.21
N ASN A 72 2.61 8.59 -1.69
CA ASN A 72 3.45 9.53 -2.44
C ASN A 72 4.20 8.81 -3.57
N TYR A 73 4.81 7.66 -3.27
CA TYR A 73 5.52 6.88 -4.26
C TYR A 73 4.57 6.45 -5.38
N VAL A 74 3.39 5.90 -5.05
CA VAL A 74 2.41 5.44 -6.04
C VAL A 74 1.81 6.60 -6.84
N GLY A 75 1.46 7.71 -6.18
CA GLY A 75 0.91 8.90 -6.82
C GLY A 75 1.86 9.51 -7.84
N ASN A 76 3.17 9.50 -7.54
CA ASN A 76 4.22 9.96 -8.44
C ASN A 76 4.63 8.90 -9.47
N SER A 77 4.51 7.61 -9.13
CA SER A 77 4.90 6.45 -9.95
C SER A 77 3.80 5.97 -10.91
N LEU A 78 2.82 6.82 -11.26
CA LEU A 78 1.90 6.55 -12.37
C LEU A 78 2.59 6.43 -13.76
N LEU A 79 3.93 6.43 -13.79
CA LEU A 79 4.77 6.01 -14.92
C LEU A 79 5.16 4.51 -14.90
N VAL A 80 4.29 3.61 -14.45
CA VAL A 80 4.42 2.19 -14.83
C VAL A 80 3.38 1.89 -15.89
N LYS A 81 3.85 1.89 -17.15
CA LYS A 81 3.16 1.36 -18.33
C LYS A 81 2.33 0.14 -17.95
N ARG A 82 1.11 0.04 -18.48
CA ARG A 82 0.26 -1.16 -18.44
C ARG A 82 1.13 -2.42 -18.59
N VAL A 83 1.45 -3.08 -17.49
CA VAL A 83 2.05 -4.41 -17.52
C VAL A 83 0.87 -5.37 -17.58
N GLU A 84 0.74 -6.01 -18.74
CA GLU A 84 -0.25 -7.07 -18.96
C GLU A 84 0.19 -8.34 -18.22
N VAL A 85 -0.24 -8.51 -16.97
CA VAL A 85 -0.34 -9.85 -16.37
C VAL A 85 -1.64 -9.93 -15.58
N ARG A 86 -2.56 -10.77 -16.08
CA ARG A 86 -3.90 -10.96 -15.55
C ARG A 86 -3.93 -12.07 -14.49
N GLU A 87 -4.20 -11.69 -13.25
CA GLU A 87 -5.01 -12.52 -12.35
C GLU A 87 -6.46 -12.05 -12.43
N ARG A 88 -7.40 -12.95 -12.74
CA ARG A 88 -8.80 -12.60 -13.11
C ARG A 88 -9.58 -11.84 -12.00
N SER A 89 -9.19 -12.00 -10.75
CA SER A 89 -9.76 -11.28 -9.59
C SER A 89 -9.22 -9.85 -9.49
N HIS A 90 -7.98 -9.65 -9.94
CA HIS A 90 -7.25 -8.40 -9.87
C HIS A 90 -7.73 -7.39 -10.91
N ASP A 91 -8.19 -7.87 -12.08
CA ASP A 91 -8.75 -7.04 -13.16
C ASP A 91 -9.86 -6.09 -12.68
N ALA A 92 -10.76 -6.56 -11.81
CA ALA A 92 -11.85 -5.74 -11.30
C ALA A 92 -11.37 -4.65 -10.34
N ILE A 93 -10.38 -4.97 -9.49
CA ILE A 93 -9.76 -3.97 -8.60
C ILE A 93 -9.04 -2.92 -9.44
N MET A 94 -8.35 -3.32 -10.50
CA MET A 94 -7.63 -2.43 -11.39
C MET A 94 -8.54 -1.45 -12.15
N MET A 95 -9.83 -1.74 -12.29
CA MET A 95 -10.82 -0.81 -12.87
C MET A 95 -11.23 0.33 -11.93
N LEU A 96 -10.94 0.23 -10.64
CA LEU A 96 -11.15 1.33 -9.71
C LEU A 96 -10.11 2.45 -9.95
N PRO A 97 -10.47 3.72 -9.71
CA PRO A 97 -9.50 4.81 -9.66
C PRO A 97 -8.35 4.49 -8.69
N VAL A 98 -7.12 4.88 -9.02
CA VAL A 98 -5.92 4.58 -8.21
C VAL A 98 -6.10 4.97 -6.74
N HIS A 99 -6.72 6.12 -6.49
CA HIS A 99 -7.03 6.62 -5.17
C HIS A 99 -7.96 5.67 -4.38
N ASP A 100 -9.02 5.17 -5.02
CA ASP A 100 -9.97 4.24 -4.42
C ASP A 100 -9.35 2.86 -4.17
N ARG A 101 -8.46 2.41 -5.06
CA ARG A 101 -7.67 1.18 -4.86
C ARG A 101 -6.78 1.29 -3.61
N LEU A 102 -6.13 2.43 -3.43
CA LEU A 102 -5.29 2.68 -2.26
C LEU A 102 -6.12 2.72 -0.97
N ILE A 103 -7.24 3.45 -0.96
CA ILE A 103 -8.14 3.50 0.20
C ILE A 103 -8.66 2.10 0.55
N LEU A 104 -9.11 1.33 -0.45
CA LEU A 104 -9.58 -0.04 -0.26
C LEU A 104 -8.46 -0.95 0.26
N GLY A 105 -7.26 -0.85 -0.32
CA GLY A 105 -6.09 -1.60 0.08
C GLY A 105 -5.70 -1.32 1.53
N LEU A 106 -5.57 -0.05 1.92
CA LEU A 106 -5.20 0.31 3.30
C LEU A 106 -6.21 -0.19 4.33
N ALA A 107 -7.50 -0.14 4.01
CA ALA A 107 -8.56 -0.63 4.89
C ALA A 107 -8.59 -2.17 5.00
N SER A 108 -8.30 -2.89 3.92
CA SER A 108 -8.52 -4.35 3.85
C SER A 108 -7.26 -5.19 4.03
N VAL A 109 -6.12 -4.70 3.53
CA VAL A 109 -4.82 -5.36 3.62
C VAL A 109 -4.10 -4.92 4.88
N SER A 110 -3.93 -3.60 5.05
CA SER A 110 -3.17 -3.04 6.15
C SER A 110 -4.00 -2.84 7.42
N SER A 111 -5.31 -3.09 7.36
CA SER A 111 -6.26 -2.95 8.47
C SER A 111 -6.30 -1.55 9.11
N LEU A 112 -6.01 -0.51 8.33
CA LEU A 112 -6.07 0.88 8.84
C LEU A 112 -7.52 1.31 9.07
N SER A 113 -7.69 2.12 10.12
CA SER A 113 -8.95 2.76 10.43
C SER A 113 -9.31 3.88 9.44
N ILE A 114 -10.59 4.25 9.42
CA ILE A 114 -11.06 5.40 8.62
C ILE A 114 -10.34 6.68 9.01
N ASP A 115 -10.02 6.86 10.29
CA ASP A 115 -9.32 8.03 10.80
C ASP A 115 -7.87 8.08 10.30
N GLU A 116 -7.12 6.96 10.39
CA GLU A 116 -5.76 6.88 9.85
C GLU A 116 -5.73 7.13 8.33
N ILE A 117 -6.65 6.51 7.57
CA ILE A 117 -6.74 6.73 6.12
C ILE A 117 -7.09 8.18 5.80
N SER A 118 -8.03 8.78 6.56
CA SER A 118 -8.41 10.19 6.43
C SER A 118 -7.20 11.11 6.63
N SER A 119 -6.38 10.85 7.65
CA SER A 119 -5.13 11.58 7.89
C SER A 119 -4.11 11.40 6.76
N ILE A 120 -3.88 10.16 6.30
CA ILE A 120 -2.94 9.86 5.20
C ILE A 120 -3.32 10.61 3.92
N PHE A 121 -4.61 10.65 3.58
CA PHE A 121 -5.11 11.25 2.34
C PHE A 121 -5.45 12.73 2.46
N GLN A 122 -5.49 13.28 3.66
CA GLN A 122 -5.96 14.65 3.93
C GLN A 122 -7.38 14.90 3.38
N VAL A 123 -8.26 13.91 3.49
CA VAL A 123 -9.67 13.97 3.08
C VAL A 123 -10.57 13.66 4.26
N SER A 124 -11.86 14.01 4.19
CA SER A 124 -12.80 13.76 5.30
C SER A 124 -13.08 12.26 5.51
N ARG A 125 -13.44 11.88 6.74
CA ARG A 125 -13.94 10.51 7.04
C ARG A 125 -15.10 10.10 6.15
N GLN A 126 -16.01 11.04 5.83
CA GLN A 126 -17.14 10.79 4.94
C GLN A 126 -16.66 10.44 3.52
N HIS A 127 -15.62 11.10 3.02
CA HIS A 127 -15.00 10.76 1.74
C HIS A 127 -14.46 9.33 1.76
N VAL A 128 -13.66 8.97 2.77
CA VAL A 128 -13.09 7.61 2.90
C VAL A 128 -14.20 6.55 2.95
N THR A 129 -15.22 6.79 3.78
CA THR A 129 -16.37 5.88 3.92
C THR A 129 -17.10 5.69 2.59
N LYS A 130 -17.33 6.78 1.86
CA LYS A 130 -17.99 6.76 0.56
C LYS A 130 -17.17 6.00 -0.48
N SER A 131 -15.86 6.26 -0.56
CA SER A 131 -14.93 5.56 -1.45
C SER A 131 -14.92 4.04 -1.18
N LEU A 132 -14.85 3.63 0.09
CA LEU A 132 -14.92 2.21 0.48
C LEU A 132 -16.25 1.56 0.07
N TYR A 133 -17.37 2.24 0.34
CA TYR A 133 -18.69 1.74 -0.04
C TYR A 133 -18.80 1.56 -1.56
N GLN A 134 -18.45 2.59 -2.33
CA GLN A 134 -18.53 2.58 -3.80
C GLN A 134 -17.61 1.51 -4.41
N SER A 135 -16.39 1.38 -3.88
CA SER A 135 -15.43 0.37 -4.33
C SER A 135 -15.96 -1.05 -4.10
N ARG A 136 -16.52 -1.33 -2.92
CA ARG A 136 -17.10 -2.64 -2.58
C ARG A 136 -18.31 -2.95 -3.46
N GLU A 137 -19.23 -1.99 -3.63
CA GLU A 137 -20.39 -2.14 -4.50
C GLU A 137 -19.99 -2.42 -5.96
N PHE A 138 -18.97 -1.74 -6.47
CA PHE A 138 -18.43 -1.98 -7.80
C PHE A 138 -17.92 -3.42 -7.93
N LEU A 139 -17.07 -3.88 -7.00
CA LEU A 139 -16.49 -5.23 -7.02
C LEU A 139 -17.57 -6.32 -6.90
N LEU A 140 -18.59 -6.10 -6.06
CA LEU A 140 -19.74 -7.02 -5.95
C LEU A 140 -20.48 -7.16 -7.29
N LYS A 141 -20.70 -6.05 -8.01
CA LYS A 141 -21.34 -6.07 -9.33
C LYS A 141 -20.49 -6.79 -10.36
N GLN A 142 -19.17 -6.57 -10.37
CA GLN A 142 -18.25 -7.27 -11.29
C GLN A 142 -18.24 -8.78 -11.03
N ASN A 143 -18.14 -9.19 -9.77
CA ASN A 143 -18.18 -10.60 -9.40
C ASN A 143 -19.49 -11.29 -9.80
N LYS A 144 -20.64 -10.63 -9.62
CA LYS A 144 -21.94 -11.15 -10.10
C LYS A 144 -21.97 -11.32 -11.62
N LYS A 145 -21.49 -10.32 -12.37
CA LYS A 145 -21.43 -10.36 -13.84
C LYS A 145 -20.52 -11.49 -14.35
N GLN A 146 -19.37 -11.70 -13.70
CA GLN A 146 -18.46 -12.80 -14.05
C GLN A 146 -19.09 -14.16 -13.78
N ARG A 147 -19.77 -14.36 -12.65
CA ARG A 147 -20.46 -15.62 -12.34
C ARG A 147 -21.57 -15.94 -13.36
N LEU A 148 -22.35 -14.96 -13.78
CA LEU A 148 -23.39 -15.17 -14.80
C LEU A 148 -22.81 -15.61 -16.15
N LYS A 149 -21.64 -15.07 -16.55
CA LYS A 149 -20.95 -15.47 -17.77
C LYS A 149 -20.38 -16.90 -17.74
N LEU A 150 -20.16 -17.47 -16.55
CA LEU A 150 -19.66 -18.85 -16.40
C LEU A 150 -20.81 -19.88 -16.42
N LEU A 151 -22.06 -19.42 -16.33
CA LEU A 151 -23.27 -20.25 -16.33
C LEU A 151 -24.04 -20.20 -17.66
N SER A 152 -23.59 -19.37 -18.61
CA SER A 152 -24.10 -19.21 -19.97
C SER A 152 -23.19 -19.89 -20.97
#